data_AF-A0A074S7V3-F1
#
_entry.id   AF-A0A074S7V3-F1
#
_cell.length_a   1.000
_cell.length_b   1.000
_cell.length_c   1.000
_cell.angle_alpha   90.00
_cell.angle_beta   90.00
_cell.angle_gamma   90.00
#
_symmetry.space_group_name_H-M   'P 1'
#
loop_
_entity.id
_entity.type
_entity.pdbx_description
1 polymer ?
#
loop_
_entity_poly.entity_id
_entity_poly.type
_entity_poly.pdbx_seq_one_letter_code
_entity_poly.pdbx_strand_id
1 'polypeptide(L)'
;MPLTLEIVPSAPWVNMYGSPDASTNYSLSGHLTLALETPAPASPVSSEMYIKPETIHLSSLELVFEGKAEMVSSQAGYDGFRICRITKELVPEGRRIVLTTEADPHELIGTAGPSSRPSLQQWEVLFDMQLPGWLPPTVECGHEGGGTSYTLYAVATFADSEKPTSWYLSSLYNMVRAKPQPVQAEPVAVELARHRSPSPYLFSEASPAGNALFPLVDHHATITYLDHDGRIPVQVLRSVDVTVTAPQHIGCEEHRVPISLRIRINEHGSSALGTLRLDHFEIEVNQTEKFSSRPMPAYVNSFPVPSWLEQPPHMPLLDAHPWQSLYALGLVVQHDDAVDWSKRTHLVSGNRVRFKPALGGLELNDDWAKMDTSVSIDPTTRKSHPARKGDRQLHATVFTPHMRIKHELRIGFNLTFVPPESAPSQEPIKQAAYVLVPLSFTAVAHWPHIGVGLGSTSPTDMPSSVTSPPYLPAYSQLFYDNGERRDDPLAGWLPMYCEQADEAVEFPASMMSGFPIPSSA
;
A
#
# COMPACT_ATOMS: atom_id res chain seq x y z
N MET A 1 -13.98 -15.03 -34.69
CA MET A 1 -14.90 -14.60 -33.63
C MET A 1 -14.09 -13.82 -32.63
N PRO A 2 -14.56 -12.67 -32.16
CA PRO A 2 -13.83 -11.94 -31.14
C PRO A 2 -14.07 -12.66 -29.81
N LEU A 3 -12.99 -13.21 -29.26
CA LEU A 3 -12.94 -13.59 -27.86
C LEU A 3 -12.33 -12.40 -27.11
N THR A 4 -12.99 -11.97 -26.06
CA THR A 4 -12.49 -10.91 -25.17
C THR A 4 -12.11 -11.51 -23.83
N LEU A 5 -11.11 -10.89 -23.20
CA LEU A 5 -10.65 -11.20 -21.85
C LEU A 5 -10.66 -9.91 -21.03
N GLU A 6 -11.27 -9.93 -19.87
CA GLU A 6 -11.38 -8.78 -18.97
C GLU A 6 -10.97 -9.18 -17.54
N ILE A 7 -10.28 -8.28 -16.85
CA ILE A 7 -9.88 -8.46 -15.44
C ILE A 7 -10.86 -7.68 -14.57
N VAL A 8 -11.53 -8.35 -13.64
CA VAL A 8 -12.49 -7.74 -12.72
C VAL A 8 -12.03 -7.98 -11.29
N PRO A 9 -11.18 -7.11 -10.71
CA PRO A 9 -10.80 -7.23 -9.31
C PRO A 9 -12.00 -6.95 -8.41
N SER A 10 -12.07 -7.62 -7.25
CA SER A 10 -13.14 -7.40 -6.25
C SER A 10 -13.14 -5.98 -5.69
N ALA A 11 -11.96 -5.34 -5.64
CA ALA A 11 -11.77 -3.94 -5.35
C ALA A 11 -10.59 -3.40 -6.19
N PRO A 12 -10.62 -2.13 -6.63
CA PRO A 12 -9.51 -1.53 -7.38
C PRO A 12 -8.36 -1.09 -6.46
N TRP A 13 -8.42 -1.40 -5.16
CA TRP A 13 -7.38 -1.08 -4.19
C TRP A 13 -7.15 -2.24 -3.22
N VAL A 14 -5.98 -2.23 -2.58
CA VAL A 14 -5.63 -3.10 -1.46
C VAL A 14 -5.18 -2.22 -0.30
N ASN A 15 -5.87 -2.34 0.83
CA ASN A 15 -5.52 -1.64 2.06
C ASN A 15 -4.52 -2.47 2.86
N MET A 16 -3.29 -1.97 2.98
CA MET A 16 -2.24 -2.54 3.79
C MET A 16 -2.20 -1.85 5.15
N TYR A 17 -1.94 -2.59 6.23
CA TYR A 17 -1.92 -2.07 7.59
C TYR A 17 -0.52 -2.13 8.19
N GLY A 18 -0.16 -1.11 8.95
CA GLY A 18 1.10 -1.06 9.69
C GLY A 18 2.32 -0.71 8.84
N SER A 19 3.51 -1.01 9.37
CA SER A 19 4.78 -0.81 8.67
C SER A 19 4.94 -1.80 7.52
N PRO A 20 5.77 -1.50 6.49
CA PRO A 20 6.23 -2.51 5.55
C PRO A 20 6.83 -3.71 6.29
N ASP A 21 6.30 -4.91 6.05
CA ASP A 21 6.73 -6.14 6.72
C ASP A 21 6.74 -7.31 5.73
N ALA A 22 7.91 -7.92 5.55
CA ALA A 22 8.10 -9.03 4.64
C ALA A 22 7.48 -10.35 5.11
N SER A 23 7.07 -10.45 6.37
CA SER A 23 6.42 -11.61 6.95
C SER A 23 4.90 -11.60 6.79
N THR A 24 4.31 -10.50 6.31
CA THR A 24 2.87 -10.35 6.11
C THR A 24 2.51 -10.48 4.64
N ASN A 25 1.30 -10.96 4.34
CA ASN A 25 0.74 -11.04 2.99
C ASN A 25 -0.69 -10.49 2.99
N TYR A 26 -1.10 -9.94 1.85
CA TYR A 26 -2.42 -9.40 1.58
C TYR A 26 -3.04 -10.13 0.40
N SER A 27 -4.37 -10.24 0.37
CA SER A 27 -5.10 -10.87 -0.75
C SER A 27 -5.61 -9.81 -1.72
N LEU A 28 -5.34 -10.03 -3.01
CA LEU A 28 -5.99 -9.35 -4.13
C LEU A 28 -6.78 -10.38 -4.91
N SER A 29 -8.09 -10.39 -4.72
CA SER A 29 -9.01 -11.36 -5.33
C SER A 29 -9.95 -10.70 -6.33
N GLY A 30 -10.52 -11.51 -7.22
CA GLY A 30 -11.43 -11.08 -8.28
C GLY A 30 -11.76 -12.22 -9.22
N HIS A 31 -12.16 -11.89 -10.44
CA HIS A 31 -12.37 -12.87 -11.50
C HIS A 31 -11.89 -12.34 -12.86
N LEU A 32 -11.59 -13.26 -13.76
CA LEU A 32 -11.37 -12.99 -15.18
C LEU A 32 -12.63 -13.37 -15.95
N THR A 33 -13.10 -12.45 -16.78
CA THR A 33 -14.24 -12.65 -17.66
C THR A 33 -13.73 -13.00 -19.06
N LEU A 34 -14.04 -14.22 -19.51
CA LEU A 34 -13.85 -14.66 -20.88
C LEU A 34 -15.18 -14.53 -21.59
N ALA A 35 -15.27 -13.69 -22.63
CA ALA A 35 -16.51 -13.53 -23.39
C ALA A 35 -16.31 -13.91 -24.86
N LEU A 36 -17.21 -14.74 -25.37
CA LEU A 36 -17.25 -15.13 -26.77
C LEU A 36 -18.50 -14.55 -27.42
N GLU A 37 -18.28 -13.68 -28.41
CA GLU A 37 -19.37 -13.18 -29.24
C GLU A 37 -19.57 -14.09 -30.44
N THR A 38 -20.71 -14.78 -30.47
CA THR A 38 -21.13 -15.51 -31.66
C THR A 38 -21.84 -14.54 -32.61
N PRO A 39 -21.37 -14.39 -33.86
CA PRO A 39 -22.01 -13.51 -34.81
C PRO A 39 -23.43 -13.98 -35.12
N ALA A 40 -24.35 -13.03 -35.30
CA ALA A 40 -25.72 -13.33 -35.69
C ALA A 40 -25.74 -14.10 -37.03
N PRO A 41 -26.66 -15.07 -37.20
CA PRO A 41 -26.77 -15.83 -38.44
C PRO A 41 -27.05 -14.87 -39.62
N ALA A 42 -26.16 -14.85 -40.60
CA ALA A 42 -26.19 -13.87 -41.70
C ALA A 42 -27.33 -14.10 -42.73
N SER A 43 -28.13 -15.17 -42.61
CA SER A 43 -29.23 -15.46 -43.54
C SER A 43 -30.43 -16.11 -42.85
N PRO A 44 -31.66 -15.55 -43.00
CA PRO A 44 -32.89 -16.10 -42.44
C PRO A 44 -33.51 -17.26 -43.25
N VAL A 45 -32.85 -17.77 -44.29
CA VAL A 45 -33.53 -18.59 -45.34
C VAL A 45 -33.45 -20.11 -45.13
N SER A 46 -32.69 -20.62 -44.16
CA SER A 46 -32.70 -22.05 -43.83
C SER A 46 -32.90 -22.28 -42.34
N SER A 47 -34.12 -22.63 -41.97
CA SER A 47 -34.58 -22.99 -40.62
C SER A 47 -33.91 -24.24 -40.01
N GLU A 48 -32.94 -24.85 -40.70
CA GLU A 48 -32.22 -26.05 -40.27
C GLU A 48 -30.69 -25.85 -40.15
N MET A 49 -30.19 -24.61 -40.26
CA MET A 49 -28.77 -24.36 -40.03
C MET A 49 -28.50 -24.34 -38.52
N TYR A 50 -28.45 -25.54 -37.93
CA TYR A 50 -28.03 -25.76 -36.54
C TYR A 50 -26.70 -25.05 -36.31
N ILE A 51 -26.69 -24.08 -35.40
CA ILE A 51 -25.44 -23.50 -34.88
C ILE A 51 -24.72 -24.66 -34.21
N LYS A 52 -23.66 -25.14 -34.86
CA LYS A 52 -22.85 -26.23 -34.32
C LYS A 52 -22.23 -25.71 -33.01
N PRO A 53 -22.41 -26.41 -31.87
CA PRO A 53 -21.73 -26.03 -30.65
C PRO A 53 -20.23 -26.00 -30.94
N GLU A 54 -19.66 -24.82 -30.76
CA GLU A 54 -18.24 -24.58 -30.84
C GLU A 54 -17.62 -24.86 -29.48
N THR A 55 -16.55 -25.64 -29.50
CA THR A 55 -15.73 -25.97 -28.34
C THR A 55 -14.41 -25.23 -28.46
N ILE A 56 -14.15 -24.31 -27.54
CA ILE A 56 -12.88 -23.59 -27.43
C ILE A 56 -12.04 -24.28 -26.35
N HIS A 57 -10.77 -24.56 -26.66
CA HIS A 57 -9.85 -25.17 -25.72
C HIS A 57 -8.90 -24.11 -25.17
N LEU A 58 -9.11 -23.67 -23.94
CA LEU A 58 -8.20 -22.78 -23.23
C LEU A 58 -6.99 -23.59 -22.76
N SER A 59 -5.79 -23.23 -23.23
CA SER A 59 -4.54 -23.96 -22.94
C SER A 59 -3.72 -23.36 -21.80
N SER A 60 -3.77 -22.04 -21.61
CA SER A 60 -3.15 -21.37 -20.46
C SER A 60 -3.86 -20.05 -20.23
N LEU A 61 -3.97 -19.66 -18.96
CA LEU A 61 -4.49 -18.39 -18.51
C LEU A 61 -3.56 -17.87 -17.41
N GLU A 62 -2.74 -16.88 -17.78
CA GLU A 62 -1.75 -16.29 -16.90
C GLU A 62 -2.26 -14.93 -16.39
N LEU A 63 -2.19 -14.72 -15.07
CA LEU A 63 -2.44 -13.44 -14.42
C LEU A 63 -1.12 -12.92 -13.83
N VAL A 64 -0.74 -11.70 -14.16
CA VAL A 64 0.48 -11.05 -13.69
C VAL A 64 0.14 -9.78 -12.94
N PHE A 65 0.64 -9.64 -11.72
CA PHE A 65 0.66 -8.38 -10.97
C PHE A 65 2.08 -7.81 -11.02
N GLU A 66 2.22 -6.62 -11.60
CA GLU A 66 3.50 -5.90 -11.63
C GLU A 66 3.40 -4.63 -10.81
N GLY A 67 4.34 -4.46 -9.88
CA GLY A 67 4.59 -3.22 -9.18
C GLY A 67 5.82 -2.54 -9.75
N LYS A 68 5.72 -1.26 -10.08
CA LYS A 68 6.81 -0.45 -10.63
C LYS A 68 6.96 0.85 -9.87
N ALA A 69 8.20 1.36 -9.83
CA ALA A 69 8.52 2.71 -9.45
C ALA A 69 9.21 3.39 -10.63
N GLU A 70 8.72 4.55 -11.04
CA GLU A 70 9.27 5.30 -12.17
C GLU A 70 9.61 6.71 -11.69
N MET A 71 10.82 7.16 -12.02
CA MET A 71 11.24 8.54 -11.83
C MET A 71 11.23 9.27 -13.15
N VAL A 72 10.48 10.36 -13.22
CA VAL A 72 10.37 11.21 -14.42
C VAL A 72 10.64 12.64 -14.01
N SER A 73 11.74 13.21 -14.49
CA SER A 73 12.08 14.61 -14.26
C SER A 73 12.97 15.14 -15.37
N SER A 74 12.63 16.32 -15.89
CA SER A 74 13.48 17.08 -16.79
C SER A 74 14.90 17.34 -16.27
N GLN A 75 15.12 17.30 -14.94
CA GLN A 75 16.44 17.44 -14.32
C GLN A 75 17.18 16.11 -14.11
N ALA A 76 16.44 15.01 -13.91
CA ALA A 76 17.00 13.75 -13.44
C ALA A 76 16.99 12.66 -14.51
N GLY A 77 16.23 12.83 -15.58
CA GLY A 77 16.02 11.80 -16.58
C GLY A 77 14.74 10.98 -16.35
N TYR A 78 14.70 9.84 -17.02
CA TYR A 78 13.80 8.73 -16.72
C TYR A 78 14.60 7.58 -16.14
N ASP A 79 14.10 7.02 -15.04
CA ASP A 79 14.57 5.74 -14.51
C ASP A 79 13.37 4.89 -14.09
N GLY A 80 13.38 3.62 -14.47
CA GLY A 80 12.29 2.68 -14.19
C GLY A 80 12.80 1.50 -13.37
N PHE A 81 12.09 1.18 -12.29
CA PHE A 81 12.46 0.14 -11.35
C PHE A 81 11.29 -0.80 -11.09
N ARG A 82 11.47 -2.09 -11.33
CA ARG A 82 10.47 -3.12 -11.01
C ARG A 82 10.55 -3.42 -9.52
N ILE A 83 9.48 -3.12 -8.78
CA ILE A 83 9.37 -3.43 -7.36
C ILE A 83 9.07 -4.91 -7.16
N CYS A 84 8.12 -5.45 -7.90
CA CYS A 84 7.72 -6.85 -7.83
C CYS A 84 7.08 -7.30 -9.14
N ARG A 85 7.13 -8.61 -9.40
CA ARG A 85 6.36 -9.27 -10.45
C ARG A 85 5.87 -10.61 -9.90
N ILE A 86 4.55 -10.75 -9.79
CA ILE A 86 3.91 -11.94 -9.24
C ILE A 86 3.06 -12.54 -10.35
N THR A 87 3.38 -13.77 -10.73
CA THR A 87 2.66 -14.50 -11.78
C THR A 87 1.84 -15.61 -11.14
N LYS A 88 0.56 -15.71 -11.52
CA LYS A 88 -0.35 -16.79 -11.13
C LYS A 88 -0.91 -17.44 -12.38
N GLU A 89 -0.61 -18.72 -12.56
CA GLU A 89 -1.24 -19.54 -13.58
C GLU A 89 -2.60 -20.03 -13.06
N LEU A 90 -3.68 -19.66 -13.76
CA LEU A 90 -5.06 -20.03 -13.40
C LEU A 90 -5.53 -21.31 -14.09
N VAL A 91 -4.85 -21.70 -15.17
CA VAL A 91 -5.04 -22.98 -15.86
C VAL A 91 -3.70 -23.69 -15.88
N PRO A 92 -3.49 -24.71 -15.03
CA PRO A 92 -2.19 -25.37 -14.91
C PRO A 92 -1.66 -25.89 -16.24
N GLU A 93 -0.35 -25.79 -16.45
CA GLU A 93 0.31 -26.31 -17.65
C GLU A 93 -0.11 -27.77 -17.94
N GLY A 94 -0.50 -28.04 -19.18
CA GLY A 94 -0.93 -29.36 -19.63
C GLY A 94 -2.41 -29.69 -19.37
N ARG A 95 -3.14 -28.89 -18.58
CA ARG A 95 -4.61 -29.01 -18.47
C ARG A 95 -5.27 -28.15 -19.55
N ARG A 96 -6.33 -28.69 -20.18
CA ARG A 96 -7.14 -27.96 -21.16
C ARG A 96 -8.54 -27.77 -20.59
N ILE A 97 -9.00 -26.53 -20.53
CA ILE A 97 -10.40 -26.24 -20.17
C ILE A 97 -11.20 -26.15 -21.47
N VAL A 98 -12.26 -26.95 -21.56
CA VAL A 98 -13.18 -26.92 -22.70
C VAL A 98 -14.31 -25.94 -22.39
N LEU A 99 -14.34 -24.83 -23.12
CA LEU A 99 -15.42 -23.85 -23.08
C LEU A 99 -16.42 -24.26 -24.17
N THR A 100 -17.60 -24.71 -23.77
CA THR A 100 -18.64 -25.15 -24.70
C THR A 100 -19.71 -24.09 -24.85
N THR A 101 -20.16 -23.91 -26.09
CA THR A 101 -21.20 -22.93 -26.44
C THR A 101 -22.61 -23.51 -26.44
N GLU A 102 -22.84 -24.61 -25.72
CA GLU A 102 -24.13 -25.31 -25.69
C GLU A 102 -25.20 -24.43 -25.04
N ALA A 103 -25.83 -23.58 -25.84
CA ALA A 103 -27.12 -23.01 -25.52
C ALA A 103 -28.13 -24.15 -25.52
N ASP A 104 -28.93 -24.27 -24.45
CA ASP A 104 -30.05 -25.21 -24.42
C ASP A 104 -30.92 -24.95 -25.66
N PRO A 105 -31.09 -25.94 -26.57
CA PRO A 105 -31.89 -25.78 -27.78
C PRO A 105 -33.30 -25.24 -27.50
N HIS A 106 -33.83 -25.45 -26.29
CA HIS A 106 -35.14 -24.98 -25.88
C HIS A 106 -35.19 -23.48 -25.52
N GLU A 107 -34.09 -22.86 -25.10
CA GLU A 107 -34.04 -21.40 -24.81
C GLU A 107 -33.98 -20.55 -26.09
N LEU A 108 -33.38 -21.09 -27.15
CA LEU A 108 -33.24 -20.41 -28.45
C LEU A 108 -34.56 -20.34 -29.25
N ILE A 109 -35.49 -21.27 -29.03
CA ILE A 109 -36.76 -21.33 -29.77
C ILE A 109 -37.77 -20.28 -29.27
N GLY A 110 -37.64 -19.81 -28.02
CA GLY A 110 -38.53 -18.80 -27.43
C GLY A 110 -38.19 -17.34 -27.75
N THR A 111 -36.98 -17.06 -28.25
CA THR A 111 -36.44 -15.70 -28.43
C THR A 111 -36.21 -15.28 -29.88
N ALA A 112 -36.65 -16.10 -30.85
CA ALA A 112 -36.53 -15.87 -32.30
C ALA A 112 -37.44 -14.76 -32.86
N GLY A 113 -37.50 -13.60 -32.19
CA GLY A 113 -37.97 -12.36 -32.80
C GLY A 113 -36.92 -11.80 -33.78
N PRO A 114 -37.32 -10.98 -34.77
CA PRO A 114 -36.44 -10.41 -35.81
C PRO A 114 -35.37 -9.41 -35.30
N SER A 115 -35.16 -9.33 -33.99
CA SER A 115 -34.13 -8.52 -33.33
C SER A 115 -33.15 -9.39 -32.53
N SER A 116 -32.80 -10.57 -33.06
CA SER A 116 -31.86 -11.50 -32.42
C SER A 116 -30.50 -10.83 -32.21
N ARG A 117 -30.23 -10.39 -30.98
CA ARG A 117 -28.92 -9.91 -30.56
C ARG A 117 -27.90 -11.05 -30.67
N PRO A 118 -26.62 -10.75 -30.94
CA PRO A 118 -25.56 -11.76 -30.85
C PRO A 118 -25.61 -12.43 -29.47
N SER A 119 -25.47 -13.77 -29.45
CA SER A 119 -25.37 -14.51 -28.20
C SER A 119 -23.97 -14.28 -27.63
N LEU A 120 -23.90 -13.59 -26.50
CA LEU A 120 -22.69 -13.40 -25.71
C LEU A 120 -22.64 -14.52 -24.69
N GLN A 121 -21.61 -15.36 -24.76
CA GLN A 121 -21.34 -16.35 -23.73
C GLN A 121 -20.17 -15.90 -22.88
N GLN A 122 -20.30 -16.08 -21.58
CA GLN A 122 -19.37 -15.57 -20.60
C GLN A 122 -18.97 -16.67 -19.62
N TRP A 123 -17.67 -16.77 -19.35
CA TRP A 123 -17.12 -17.62 -18.30
C TRP A 123 -16.33 -16.76 -17.33
N GLU A 124 -16.48 -17.06 -16.04
CA GLU A 124 -15.77 -16.36 -14.97
C GLU A 124 -14.75 -17.31 -14.34
N VAL A 125 -13.48 -16.87 -14.29
CA VAL A 125 -12.39 -17.60 -13.65
C VAL A 125 -11.95 -16.82 -12.41
N LEU A 126 -12.25 -17.35 -11.22
CA LEU A 126 -11.90 -16.71 -9.96
C LEU A 126 -10.37 -16.71 -9.74
N PHE A 127 -9.85 -15.63 -9.16
CA PHE A 127 -8.47 -15.55 -8.72
C PHE A 127 -8.35 -14.95 -7.31
N ASP A 128 -7.24 -15.29 -6.66
CA ASP A 128 -6.78 -14.72 -5.40
C ASP A 128 -5.25 -14.69 -5.40
N MET A 129 -4.67 -13.50 -5.42
CA MET A 129 -3.22 -13.30 -5.47
C MET A 129 -2.70 -12.82 -4.13
N GLN A 130 -1.65 -13.48 -3.64
CA GLN A 130 -0.96 -13.10 -2.41
C GLN A 130 0.07 -11.99 -2.71
N LEU A 131 -0.18 -10.81 -2.18
CA LEU A 131 0.69 -9.63 -2.28
C LEU A 131 1.57 -9.52 -1.04
N PRO A 132 2.90 -9.37 -1.17
CA PRO A 132 3.78 -9.16 -0.03
C PRO A 132 3.46 -7.88 0.74
N GLY A 133 3.44 -7.95 2.06
CA GLY A 133 3.09 -6.82 2.92
C GLY A 133 4.17 -5.74 3.07
N TRP A 134 5.35 -5.94 2.49
CA TRP A 134 6.41 -4.95 2.41
C TRP A 134 6.24 -3.96 1.25
N LEU A 135 5.31 -4.21 0.33
CA LEU A 135 5.13 -3.35 -0.84
C LEU A 135 4.83 -1.90 -0.41
N PRO A 136 5.47 -0.90 -1.04
CA PRO A 136 5.22 0.50 -0.75
C PRO A 136 3.81 0.89 -1.21
N PRO A 137 3.22 1.96 -0.65
CA PRO A 137 1.95 2.46 -1.14
C PRO A 137 2.09 3.01 -2.57
N THR A 138 0.98 2.99 -3.32
CA THR A 138 0.84 3.76 -4.55
C THR A 138 1.03 5.24 -4.21
N VAL A 139 1.92 5.89 -4.93
CA VAL A 139 2.23 7.31 -4.69
C VAL A 139 2.70 7.97 -5.96
N GLU A 140 2.13 9.11 -6.29
CA GLU A 140 2.59 9.94 -7.40
C GLU A 140 3.84 10.72 -7.00
N CYS A 141 4.78 10.85 -7.92
CA CYS A 141 6.04 11.54 -7.69
C CYS A 141 6.33 12.54 -8.81
N GLY A 142 6.61 13.78 -8.40
CA GLY A 142 6.97 14.86 -9.31
C GLY A 142 5.79 15.39 -10.12
N HIS A 143 6.07 16.34 -11.00
CA HIS A 143 5.03 16.95 -11.85
C HIS A 143 4.85 16.19 -13.18
N GLU A 144 5.83 15.37 -13.56
CA GLU A 144 5.91 14.73 -14.89
C GLU A 144 5.31 13.32 -14.93
N GLY A 145 4.63 12.88 -13.86
CA GLY A 145 3.88 11.61 -13.85
C GLY A 145 4.67 10.38 -13.41
N GLY A 146 5.72 10.54 -12.61
CA GLY A 146 6.41 9.42 -11.97
C GLY A 146 5.67 8.93 -10.71
N GLY A 147 6.25 7.95 -10.02
CA GLY A 147 5.69 7.43 -8.77
C GLY A 147 5.87 5.93 -8.60
N THR A 148 5.10 5.37 -7.68
CA THR A 148 4.92 3.93 -7.49
C THR A 148 3.49 3.57 -7.87
N SER A 149 3.34 2.54 -8.70
CA SER A 149 2.05 2.07 -9.22
C SER A 149 2.03 0.57 -9.41
N TYR A 150 0.84 -0.02 -9.43
CA TYR A 150 0.63 -1.45 -9.59
C TYR A 150 -0.44 -1.73 -10.63
N THR A 151 -0.24 -2.78 -11.42
CA THR A 151 -1.14 -3.12 -12.53
C THR A 151 -1.30 -4.63 -12.65
N LEU A 152 -2.53 -5.09 -12.89
CA LEU A 152 -2.85 -6.46 -13.29
C LEU A 152 -2.87 -6.59 -14.81
N TYR A 153 -2.30 -7.69 -15.30
CA TYR A 153 -2.29 -8.09 -16.70
C TYR A 153 -2.78 -9.53 -16.78
N ALA A 154 -3.54 -9.86 -17.82
CA ALA A 154 -3.96 -11.22 -18.06
C ALA A 154 -3.76 -11.60 -19.53
N VAL A 155 -3.30 -12.83 -19.74
CA VAL A 155 -3.06 -13.38 -21.07
C VAL A 155 -3.68 -14.78 -21.14
N ALA A 156 -4.58 -14.97 -22.09
CA ALA A 156 -5.16 -16.26 -22.40
C ALA A 156 -4.58 -16.80 -23.71
N THR A 157 -4.20 -18.08 -23.69
CA THR A 157 -3.79 -18.82 -24.90
C THR A 157 -4.76 -19.96 -25.15
N PHE A 158 -5.02 -20.22 -26.43
CA PHE A 158 -5.97 -21.23 -26.86
C PHE A 158 -5.24 -22.30 -27.66
N ALA A 159 -5.59 -23.57 -27.40
CA ALA A 159 -5.11 -24.66 -28.21
C ALA A 159 -5.79 -24.60 -29.59
N ASP A 160 -5.03 -24.94 -30.63
CA ASP A 160 -5.59 -25.11 -31.96
C ASP A 160 -6.72 -26.14 -31.89
N SER A 161 -7.93 -25.74 -32.33
CA SER A 161 -9.03 -26.69 -32.48
C SER A 161 -8.55 -27.80 -33.41
N GLU A 162 -8.46 -29.03 -32.91
CA GLU A 162 -8.13 -30.21 -33.70
C GLU A 162 -9.28 -30.48 -34.68
N LYS A 163 -9.39 -29.68 -35.74
CA LYS A 163 -10.32 -29.98 -36.83
C LYS A 163 -9.82 -31.28 -37.44
N PRO A 164 -10.64 -32.35 -37.46
CA PRO A 164 -10.24 -33.61 -38.07
C PRO A 164 -9.95 -33.34 -39.55
N THR A 165 -8.66 -33.36 -39.91
CA THR A 165 -8.18 -33.12 -41.27
C THR A 165 -8.53 -34.32 -42.14
N SER A 166 -9.79 -34.40 -42.57
CA SER A 166 -10.24 -35.33 -43.61
C SER A 166 -9.97 -34.72 -44.98
N TRP A 167 -8.70 -34.74 -45.44
CA TRP A 167 -8.30 -34.87 -46.86
C TRP A 167 -6.78 -34.68 -47.08
N TYR A 168 -6.19 -35.61 -47.84
CA TYR A 168 -4.76 -35.90 -48.02
C TYR A 168 -3.91 -34.86 -48.80
N LEU A 169 -4.35 -33.60 -48.98
CA LEU A 169 -3.64 -32.62 -49.82
C LEU A 169 -3.27 -31.29 -49.15
N SER A 170 -3.53 -31.11 -47.85
CA SER A 170 -3.31 -29.84 -47.13
C SER A 170 -1.87 -29.61 -46.60
N SER A 171 -0.90 -30.49 -46.89
CA SER A 171 0.47 -30.43 -46.36
C SER A 171 1.27 -29.17 -46.77
N LEU A 172 0.88 -28.48 -47.84
CA LEU A 172 1.58 -27.26 -48.31
C LEU A 172 0.99 -25.96 -47.74
N TYR A 173 -0.22 -25.99 -47.17
CA TYR A 173 -0.88 -24.80 -46.59
C TYR A 173 -0.68 -24.66 -45.07
N ASN A 174 -0.13 -25.68 -44.39
CA ASN A 174 0.16 -25.59 -42.95
C ASN A 174 1.39 -24.71 -42.63
N MET A 175 2.22 -24.33 -43.60
CA MET A 175 3.38 -23.43 -43.37
C MET A 175 2.98 -21.96 -43.13
N VAL A 176 1.73 -21.58 -43.36
CA VAL A 176 1.24 -20.19 -43.16
C VAL A 176 0.11 -20.16 -42.12
N ARG A 177 -0.11 -21.24 -41.35
CA ARG A 177 -1.11 -21.21 -40.29
C ARG A 177 -0.58 -20.31 -39.17
N ALA A 178 -1.16 -19.11 -39.07
CA ALA A 178 -0.86 -18.19 -37.99
C ALA A 178 -1.16 -18.90 -36.66
N LYS A 179 -0.12 -19.05 -35.83
CA LYS A 179 -0.26 -19.52 -34.45
C LYS A 179 -1.37 -18.70 -33.79
N PRO A 180 -2.32 -19.32 -33.08
CA PRO A 180 -3.41 -18.58 -32.42
C PRO A 180 -2.79 -17.48 -31.57
N GLN A 181 -3.17 -16.24 -31.87
CA GLN A 181 -2.64 -15.09 -31.17
C GLN A 181 -3.20 -15.11 -29.74
N PRO A 182 -2.35 -14.94 -28.71
CA PRO A 182 -2.83 -14.82 -27.34
C PRO A 182 -3.82 -13.65 -27.25
N VAL A 183 -4.89 -13.85 -26.48
CA VAL A 183 -5.84 -12.79 -26.13
C VAL A 183 -5.35 -12.14 -24.85
N GLN A 184 -5.11 -10.83 -24.91
CA GLN A 184 -4.65 -10.05 -23.76
C GLN A 184 -5.80 -9.21 -23.24
N ALA A 185 -5.93 -9.12 -21.93
CA ALA A 185 -6.88 -8.23 -21.29
C ALA A 185 -6.36 -6.78 -21.30
N GLU A 186 -7.28 -5.82 -21.18
CA GLU A 186 -6.90 -4.45 -20.83
C GLU A 186 -6.26 -4.45 -19.43
N PRO A 187 -5.10 -3.80 -19.24
CA PRO A 187 -4.45 -3.73 -17.94
C PRO A 187 -5.32 -3.00 -16.91
N VAL A 188 -5.38 -3.51 -15.68
CA VAL A 188 -6.18 -2.90 -14.61
C VAL A 188 -5.27 -2.37 -13.51
N ALA A 189 -5.29 -1.05 -13.29
CA ALA A 189 -4.54 -0.41 -12.23
C ALA A 189 -5.08 -0.82 -10.84
N VAL A 190 -4.17 -1.04 -9.89
CA VAL A 190 -4.48 -1.39 -8.50
C VAL A 190 -3.81 -0.37 -7.58
N GLU A 191 -4.60 0.24 -6.69
CA GLU A 191 -4.09 1.19 -5.71
C GLU A 191 -3.69 0.47 -4.41
N LEU A 192 -2.43 0.56 -3.99
CA LEU A 192 -2.02 0.10 -2.67
C LEU A 192 -2.02 1.28 -1.70
N ALA A 193 -2.93 1.26 -0.74
CA ALA A 193 -3.00 2.28 0.31
C ALA A 193 -2.50 1.69 1.63
N ARG A 194 -1.58 2.39 2.30
CA ARG A 194 -1.04 1.95 3.59
C ARG A 194 -1.62 2.78 4.72
N HIS A 195 -2.32 2.11 5.62
CA HIS A 195 -3.01 2.71 6.75
C HIS A 195 -2.42 2.26 8.07
N ARG A 196 -2.75 3.01 9.13
CA ARG A 196 -2.66 2.53 10.50
C ARG A 196 -4.00 2.69 11.19
N SER A 197 -4.34 1.70 12.00
CA SER A 197 -5.49 1.76 12.90
C SER A 197 -5.03 2.37 14.23
N PRO A 198 -5.78 3.32 14.81
CA PRO A 198 -5.56 3.72 16.18
C PRO A 198 -5.83 2.53 17.12
N SER A 199 -5.14 2.47 18.26
CA SER A 199 -5.36 1.38 19.22
C SER A 199 -6.79 1.46 19.78
N PRO A 200 -7.61 0.39 19.69
CA PRO A 200 -8.99 0.41 20.14
C PRO A 200 -9.12 0.66 21.66
N TYR A 201 -8.07 0.36 22.43
CA TYR A 201 -8.07 0.47 23.89
C TYR A 201 -7.92 1.91 24.42
N LEU A 202 -7.62 2.89 23.55
CA LEU A 202 -7.41 4.29 23.98
C LEU A 202 -8.69 5.14 23.98
N PHE A 203 -9.82 4.61 23.53
CA PHE A 203 -11.11 5.31 23.59
C PHE A 203 -11.85 5.16 24.94
N SER A 204 -11.14 4.75 25.99
CA SER A 204 -11.70 4.83 27.35
C SER A 204 -11.93 6.30 27.69
N GLU A 205 -13.19 6.67 27.95
CA GLU A 205 -13.76 8.03 28.11
C GLU A 205 -13.06 8.96 29.12
N ALA A 206 -11.98 8.51 29.76
CA ALA A 206 -11.33 9.16 30.89
C ALA A 206 -9.95 9.77 30.61
N SER A 207 -9.53 9.98 29.35
CA SER A 207 -8.32 10.78 29.07
C SER A 207 -8.66 12.22 28.66
N PRO A 208 -8.81 13.15 29.62
CA PRO A 208 -9.04 14.57 29.35
C PRO A 208 -7.80 15.30 28.81
N ALA A 209 -6.69 14.60 28.53
CA ALA A 209 -5.42 15.23 28.19
C ALA A 209 -4.81 14.64 26.89
N GLY A 210 -5.37 15.06 25.75
CA GLY A 210 -4.69 14.99 24.46
C GLY A 210 -5.47 14.19 23.43
N ASN A 211 -6.11 14.89 22.49
CA ASN A 211 -6.82 14.33 21.34
C ASN A 211 -5.89 13.66 20.30
N ALA A 212 -4.87 12.90 20.72
CA ALA A 212 -4.03 12.14 19.80
C ALA A 212 -4.74 10.83 19.43
N LEU A 213 -4.74 10.48 18.15
CA LEU A 213 -5.27 9.19 17.69
C LEU A 213 -4.35 8.00 18.05
N PHE A 214 -3.06 8.27 18.23
CA PHE A 214 -2.04 7.25 18.49
C PHE A 214 -1.37 7.44 19.85
N PRO A 215 -0.79 6.36 20.43
CA PRO A 215 -0.07 6.44 21.70
C PRO A 215 1.04 7.49 21.66
N LEU A 216 1.21 8.20 22.78
CA LEU A 216 2.33 9.10 23.00
C LEU A 216 3.58 8.30 23.39
N VAL A 217 4.72 8.63 22.79
CA VAL A 217 6.01 7.99 23.03
C VAL A 217 7.01 9.04 23.51
N ASP A 218 7.80 8.67 24.51
CA ASP A 218 8.90 9.48 25.02
C ASP A 218 10.15 9.30 24.16
N HIS A 219 10.70 10.41 23.68
CA HIS A 219 11.95 10.47 22.94
C HIS A 219 13.01 11.18 23.80
N HIS A 220 14.00 10.42 24.27
CA HIS A 220 15.20 10.99 24.87
C HIS A 220 16.03 11.62 23.76
N ALA A 221 16.12 12.96 23.76
CA ALA A 221 16.65 13.71 22.64
C ALA A 221 18.02 14.31 22.97
N THR A 222 18.98 14.11 22.06
CA THR A 222 20.31 14.71 22.19
C THR A 222 20.27 16.16 21.77
N ILE A 223 20.58 17.07 22.69
CA ILE A 223 20.64 18.49 22.43
C ILE A 223 21.88 18.85 21.58
N THR A 224 21.66 19.64 20.53
CA THR A 224 22.70 20.15 19.64
C THR A 224 22.84 21.66 19.85
N TYR A 225 24.03 22.11 20.24
CA TYR A 225 24.33 23.52 20.47
C TYR A 225 24.79 24.21 19.18
N LEU A 226 24.23 25.38 18.89
CA LEU A 226 24.63 26.23 17.77
C LEU A 226 25.68 27.22 18.27
N ASP A 227 26.85 27.27 17.61
CA ASP A 227 27.92 28.22 17.89
C ASP A 227 28.26 28.33 19.38
N HIS A 228 28.82 27.24 19.95
CA HIS A 228 29.14 27.16 21.38
C HIS A 228 30.02 28.33 21.85
N ASP A 229 29.50 29.12 22.78
CA ASP A 229 30.28 30.16 23.46
C ASP A 229 31.17 29.50 24.52
N GLY A 230 32.49 29.52 24.31
CA GLY A 230 33.47 28.87 25.19
C GLY A 230 33.52 29.41 26.62
N ARG A 231 32.79 30.49 26.92
CA ARG A 231 32.59 30.99 28.28
C ARG A 231 31.60 30.14 29.10
N ILE A 232 30.77 29.35 28.44
CA ILE A 232 29.84 28.43 29.11
C ILE A 232 30.59 27.10 29.32
N PRO A 233 30.74 26.59 30.56
CA PRO A 233 31.39 25.31 30.78
C PRO A 233 30.67 24.18 30.03
N VAL A 234 31.41 23.39 29.25
CA VAL A 234 30.85 22.27 28.47
C VAL A 234 30.14 21.24 29.35
N GLN A 235 30.55 21.12 30.63
CA GLN A 235 29.93 20.25 31.62
C GLN A 235 28.48 20.65 31.90
N VAL A 236 28.21 21.96 32.00
CA VAL A 236 26.87 22.52 32.24
C VAL A 236 25.97 22.30 31.03
N LEU A 237 26.52 22.37 29.82
CA LEU A 237 25.77 22.05 28.60
C LEU A 237 25.48 20.55 28.52
N ARG A 238 26.46 19.68 28.76
CA ARG A 238 26.28 18.22 28.72
C ARG A 238 25.35 17.67 29.79
N SER A 239 25.10 18.42 30.87
CA SER A 239 24.15 18.03 31.91
C SER A 239 22.69 18.33 31.56
N VAL A 240 22.40 19.03 30.45
CA VAL A 240 21.01 19.31 30.03
C VAL A 240 20.39 18.04 29.46
N ASP A 241 19.36 17.53 30.14
CA ASP A 241 18.54 16.41 29.69
C ASP A 241 17.25 16.93 29.07
N VAL A 242 16.91 16.41 27.89
CA VAL A 242 15.67 16.74 27.18
C VAL A 242 14.93 15.44 26.83
N THR A 243 13.67 15.37 27.24
CA THR A 243 12.74 14.32 26.82
C THR A 243 11.55 14.98 26.12
N VAL A 244 11.26 14.52 24.91
CA VAL A 244 10.13 15.01 24.11
C VAL A 244 9.12 13.89 23.95
N THR A 245 7.91 14.10 24.43
CA THR A 245 6.80 13.18 24.27
C THR A 245 5.95 13.63 23.09
N ALA A 246 5.75 12.77 22.10
CA ALA A 246 4.92 13.03 20.91
C ALA A 246 4.18 11.77 20.47
N PRO A 247 3.10 11.86 19.68
CA PRO A 247 2.43 10.69 19.12
C PRO A 247 3.40 9.83 18.30
N GLN A 248 3.34 8.51 18.47
CA GLN A 248 4.13 7.57 17.68
C GLN A 248 3.87 7.72 16.18
N HIS A 249 2.59 7.94 15.85
CA HIS A 249 2.09 8.23 14.52
C HIS A 249 1.14 9.41 14.58
N ILE A 250 1.00 10.12 13.48
CA ILE A 250 0.09 11.25 13.32
C ILE A 250 -0.72 10.99 12.04
N GLY A 251 -2.04 11.03 12.13
CA GLY A 251 -2.92 10.96 10.98
C GLY A 251 -2.68 12.15 10.06
N CYS A 252 -2.70 11.93 8.75
CA CYS A 252 -2.55 13.02 7.76
C CYS A 252 -3.73 14.00 7.80
N GLU A 253 -4.86 13.57 8.36
CA GLU A 253 -6.05 14.35 8.63
C GLU A 253 -6.01 15.08 9.99
N GLU A 254 -5.06 14.78 10.87
CA GLU A 254 -4.91 15.47 12.16
C GLU A 254 -4.36 16.89 11.98
N HIS A 255 -5.07 17.88 12.55
CA HIS A 255 -4.67 19.29 12.48
C HIS A 255 -3.88 19.76 13.70
N ARG A 256 -3.74 18.92 14.73
CA ARG A 256 -3.08 19.29 15.99
C ARG A 256 -2.26 18.12 16.49
N VAL A 257 -0.99 18.38 16.80
CA VAL A 257 -0.09 17.39 17.38
C VAL A 257 0.19 17.79 18.82
N PRO A 258 -0.28 17.02 19.82
CA PRO A 258 0.10 17.26 21.21
C PRO A 258 1.58 16.91 21.41
N ILE A 259 2.29 17.78 22.13
CA ILE A 259 3.72 17.62 22.41
C ILE A 259 3.94 17.97 23.88
N SER A 260 4.66 17.12 24.60
CA SER A 260 5.10 17.39 25.96
C SER A 260 6.63 17.48 25.98
N LEU A 261 7.15 18.63 26.39
CA LEU A 261 8.59 18.85 26.55
C LEU A 261 8.94 18.75 28.02
N ARG A 262 9.89 17.86 28.35
CA ARG A 262 10.52 17.79 29.67
C ARG A 262 11.98 18.16 29.54
N ILE A 263 12.44 19.10 30.36
CA ILE A 263 13.82 19.55 30.40
C ILE A 263 14.29 19.66 31.84
N ARG A 264 15.55 19.29 32.10
CA ARG A 264 16.23 19.49 33.40
C ARG A 264 17.74 19.62 33.21
N ILE A 265 18.44 19.97 34.27
CA ILE A 265 19.89 19.79 34.38
C ILE A 265 20.12 18.61 35.33
N ASN A 266 21.05 17.71 35.04
CA ASN A 266 21.41 16.65 35.96
C ASN A 266 22.35 17.15 37.07
N GLU A 267 22.35 16.49 38.24
CA GLU A 267 23.14 16.84 39.44
C GLU A 267 24.65 17.11 39.18
N HIS A 268 25.18 16.56 38.08
CA HIS A 268 26.56 16.78 37.63
C HIS A 268 26.82 18.20 37.12
N GLY A 269 25.77 18.97 36.79
CA GLY A 269 25.80 20.38 36.40
C GLY A 269 25.80 21.34 37.58
N SER A 270 26.42 20.93 38.69
CA SER A 270 26.38 21.54 40.02
C SER A 270 26.36 23.08 40.01
N SER A 271 25.50 23.65 40.85
CA SER A 271 25.25 25.08 41.09
C SER A 271 26.51 25.95 41.25
N ALA A 272 27.63 25.35 41.62
CA ALA A 272 28.93 26.02 41.68
C ALA A 272 29.41 26.60 40.34
N LEU A 273 28.96 26.06 39.20
CA LEU A 273 29.35 26.50 37.88
C LEU A 273 28.44 27.57 37.28
N GLY A 274 27.36 27.96 37.96
CA GLY A 274 26.34 28.90 37.46
C GLY A 274 25.02 28.22 37.13
N THR A 275 24.04 29.00 36.66
CA THR A 275 22.67 28.53 36.41
C THR A 275 22.29 28.70 34.94
N LEU A 276 21.69 27.68 34.32
CA LEU A 276 21.05 27.83 33.01
C LEU A 276 19.57 28.19 33.19
N ARG A 277 19.12 29.16 32.41
CA ARG A 277 17.73 29.56 32.31
C ARG A 277 17.25 29.36 30.89
N LEU A 278 16.11 28.69 30.72
CA LEU A 278 15.39 28.63 29.45
C LEU A 278 14.58 29.90 29.27
N ASP A 279 14.98 30.78 28.34
CA ASP A 279 14.26 32.03 28.08
C ASP A 279 13.01 31.78 27.24
N HIS A 280 13.12 30.91 26.23
CA HIS A 280 12.02 30.49 25.37
C HIS A 280 12.41 29.27 24.53
N PHE A 281 11.41 28.59 23.97
CA PHE A 281 11.62 27.54 22.97
C PHE A 281 10.75 27.76 21.73
N GLU A 282 11.17 27.19 20.62
CA GLU A 282 10.50 27.24 19.32
C GLU A 282 10.23 25.83 18.83
N ILE A 283 9.06 25.59 18.26
CA ILE A 283 8.72 24.31 17.65
C ILE A 283 8.52 24.49 16.15
N GLU A 284 9.20 23.65 15.37
CA GLU A 284 9.07 23.50 13.93
C GLU A 284 8.68 22.04 13.62
N VAL A 285 7.77 21.85 12.67
CA VAL A 285 7.45 20.54 12.11
C VAL A 285 7.78 20.58 10.62
N ASN A 286 8.72 19.73 10.21
CA ASN A 286 9.32 19.76 8.88
C ASN A 286 9.02 18.45 8.15
N GLN A 287 8.47 18.55 6.95
CA GLN A 287 8.42 17.48 5.96
C GLN A 287 9.62 17.61 5.03
N THR A 288 10.38 16.55 4.85
CA THR A 288 11.48 16.48 3.87
C THR A 288 11.17 15.39 2.86
N GLU A 289 10.92 15.79 1.63
CA GLU A 289 10.75 14.93 0.47
C GLU A 289 12.12 14.81 -0.21
N LYS A 290 12.76 13.65 -0.10
CA LYS A 290 13.98 13.33 -0.83
C LYS A 290 13.62 12.50 -2.05
N PHE A 291 14.15 12.90 -3.20
CA PHE A 291 14.00 12.20 -4.46
C PHE A 291 15.38 11.79 -4.98
N SER A 292 15.42 10.73 -5.76
CA SER A 292 16.64 10.21 -6.37
C SER A 292 16.38 9.73 -7.78
N SER A 293 17.28 10.09 -8.70
CA SER A 293 17.26 9.62 -10.09
C SER A 293 17.54 8.13 -10.23
N ARG A 294 18.01 7.46 -9.16
CA ARG A 294 18.27 6.02 -9.10
C ARG A 294 17.56 5.40 -7.91
N PRO A 295 17.36 4.07 -7.89
CA PRO A 295 16.78 3.40 -6.75
C PRO A 295 17.68 3.57 -5.52
N MET A 296 17.12 4.06 -4.41
CA MET A 296 17.85 4.30 -3.18
C MET A 296 18.42 2.97 -2.65
N PRO A 297 19.75 2.86 -2.41
CA PRO A 297 20.36 1.62 -1.92
C PRO A 297 19.75 1.15 -0.60
N ALA A 298 19.34 2.07 0.27
CA ALA A 298 18.66 1.74 1.52
C ALA A 298 17.34 0.98 1.30
N TYR A 299 16.63 1.23 0.19
CA TYR A 299 15.39 0.53 -0.12
C TYR A 299 15.70 -0.86 -0.67
N VAL A 300 16.57 -0.94 -1.68
CA VAL A 300 17.00 -2.18 -2.33
C VAL A 300 17.58 -3.18 -1.32
N ASN A 301 18.34 -2.70 -0.34
CA ASN A 301 18.93 -3.55 0.69
C ASN A 301 17.96 -3.96 1.80
N SER A 302 16.81 -3.29 1.94
CA SER A 302 15.84 -3.57 3.00
C SER A 302 14.72 -4.52 2.57
N PHE A 303 14.52 -4.72 1.27
CA PHE A 303 13.36 -5.43 0.73
C PHE A 303 13.74 -6.42 -0.37
N PRO A 304 12.99 -7.54 -0.53
CA PRO A 304 13.28 -8.56 -1.53
C PRO A 304 12.82 -8.10 -2.92
N VAL A 305 13.57 -7.18 -3.52
CA VAL A 305 13.32 -6.68 -4.88
C VAL A 305 13.85 -7.67 -5.93
N PRO A 306 13.28 -7.70 -7.16
CA PRO A 306 13.77 -8.51 -8.27
C PRO A 306 15.25 -8.25 -8.55
N SER A 307 15.94 -9.31 -8.99
CA SER A 307 17.36 -9.26 -9.29
C SER A 307 17.67 -8.31 -10.43
N TRP A 308 18.92 -7.86 -10.56
CA TRP A 308 19.35 -6.95 -11.64
C TRP A 308 18.98 -7.44 -13.06
N LEU A 309 18.99 -8.76 -13.30
CA LEU A 309 18.61 -9.34 -14.59
C LEU A 309 17.11 -9.20 -14.90
N GLU A 310 16.30 -9.07 -13.86
CA GLU A 310 14.86 -8.84 -13.91
C GLU A 310 14.50 -7.36 -13.77
N GLN A 311 15.48 -6.46 -13.79
CA GLN A 311 15.26 -5.02 -13.79
C GLN A 311 15.39 -4.45 -15.22
N PRO A 312 14.73 -3.32 -15.53
CA PRO A 312 15.05 -2.57 -16.74
C PRO A 312 16.54 -2.15 -16.75
N PRO A 313 17.19 -2.09 -17.92
CA PRO A 313 16.66 -2.38 -19.25
C PRO A 313 16.68 -3.88 -19.62
N HIS A 314 17.24 -4.76 -18.77
CA HIS A 314 17.38 -6.19 -19.07
C HIS A 314 16.02 -6.89 -19.24
N MET A 315 15.06 -6.53 -18.40
CA MET A 315 13.66 -6.91 -18.57
C MET A 315 12.79 -5.65 -18.52
N PRO A 316 12.24 -5.19 -19.66
CA PRO A 316 11.42 -3.98 -19.70
C PRO A 316 10.17 -4.14 -18.84
N LEU A 317 9.66 -3.03 -18.28
CA LEU A 317 8.36 -3.00 -17.61
C LEU A 317 7.24 -3.36 -18.59
N LEU A 318 6.16 -3.98 -18.12
CA LEU A 318 5.04 -4.40 -18.98
C LEU A 318 4.28 -3.20 -19.55
N ASP A 319 4.10 -2.19 -18.70
CA ASP A 319 3.63 -0.86 -19.06
C ASP A 319 4.69 0.11 -18.53
N ALA A 320 5.45 0.75 -19.40
CA ALA A 320 6.43 1.75 -19.00
C ALA A 320 5.88 3.14 -19.27
N HIS A 321 6.34 4.13 -18.51
CA HIS A 321 5.96 5.52 -18.73
C HIS A 321 6.30 5.94 -20.18
N PRO A 322 5.45 6.74 -20.86
CA PRO A 322 5.68 7.14 -22.25
C PRO A 322 7.03 7.82 -22.51
N TRP A 323 7.64 8.40 -21.48
CA TRP A 323 8.97 9.00 -21.58
C TRP A 323 10.08 7.98 -21.78
N GLN A 324 9.91 6.72 -21.35
CA GLN A 324 10.89 5.66 -21.55
C GLN A 324 11.32 5.59 -23.02
N SER A 325 10.35 5.63 -23.96
CA SER A 325 10.64 5.58 -25.39
C SER A 325 11.46 6.78 -25.86
N LEU A 326 11.22 7.98 -25.32
CA LEU A 326 11.99 9.17 -25.67
C LEU A 326 13.45 9.07 -25.21
N TYR A 327 13.68 8.53 -24.01
CA TYR A 327 15.03 8.29 -23.51
C TYR A 327 15.74 7.15 -24.25
N ALA A 328 15.02 6.06 -24.55
CA ALA A 328 15.56 4.95 -25.32
C ALA A 328 15.99 5.37 -26.74
N LEU A 329 15.29 6.35 -27.33
CA LEU A 329 15.65 6.94 -28.62
C LEU A 329 16.75 8.02 -28.52
N GLY A 330 17.24 8.34 -27.31
CA GLY A 330 18.24 9.39 -27.10
C GLY A 330 17.73 10.81 -27.39
N LEU A 331 16.40 11.01 -27.39
CA LEU A 331 15.78 12.31 -27.65
C LEU A 331 15.82 13.22 -26.43
N VAL A 332 16.13 12.66 -25.25
CA VAL A 332 16.29 13.38 -23.99
C VAL A 332 17.62 12.98 -23.35
N VAL A 333 18.34 13.96 -22.82
CA VAL A 333 19.67 13.75 -22.20
C VAL A 333 19.49 12.93 -20.92
N GLN A 334 20.17 11.78 -20.83
CA GLN A 334 20.35 11.08 -19.56
C GLN A 334 21.57 11.67 -18.85
N HIS A 335 21.46 11.85 -17.53
CA HIS A 335 22.58 12.23 -16.69
C HIS A 335 23.28 10.97 -16.19
N ASP A 336 24.60 10.88 -16.41
CA ASP A 336 25.42 9.74 -15.96
C ASP A 336 25.55 9.67 -14.44
N ASP A 337 25.40 10.81 -13.76
CA ASP A 337 25.48 10.94 -12.32
C ASP A 337 24.11 10.78 -11.66
N ALA A 338 24.08 10.11 -10.50
CA ALA A 338 22.89 10.05 -9.67
C ALA A 338 22.55 11.46 -9.15
N VAL A 339 21.36 11.96 -9.49
CA VAL A 339 20.86 13.25 -9.03
C VAL A 339 19.95 13.01 -7.85
N ASP A 340 20.38 13.46 -6.68
CA ASP A 340 19.56 13.53 -5.48
C ASP A 340 19.10 14.97 -5.28
N TRP A 341 17.82 15.17 -5.04
CA TRP A 341 17.30 16.46 -4.60
C TRP A 341 16.37 16.29 -3.41
N SER A 342 16.23 17.37 -2.64
CA SER A 342 15.34 17.37 -1.50
C SER A 342 14.55 18.66 -1.43
N LYS A 343 13.28 18.53 -1.06
CA LYS A 343 12.38 19.63 -0.79
C LYS A 343 11.99 19.57 0.67
N ARG A 344 12.18 20.68 1.38
CA ARG A 344 11.76 20.83 2.77
C ARG A 344 10.55 21.76 2.85
N THR A 345 9.51 21.29 3.52
CA THR A 345 8.25 22.00 3.71
C THR A 345 7.98 22.15 5.21
N HIS A 346 7.70 23.38 5.66
CA HIS A 346 7.27 23.64 7.04
C HIS A 346 5.75 23.41 7.14
N LEU A 347 5.36 22.54 8.07
CA LEU A 347 3.96 22.12 8.27
C LEU A 347 3.21 22.97 9.31
N VAL A 348 3.93 23.82 10.04
CA VAL A 348 3.37 24.74 11.04
C VAL A 348 3.02 26.08 10.39
N SER A 349 1.85 26.63 10.71
CA SER A 349 1.47 27.99 10.29
C SER A 349 2.48 29.03 10.81
N GLY A 350 3.02 29.87 9.94
CA GLY A 350 4.08 30.81 10.31
C GLY A 350 5.48 30.18 10.42
N ASN A 351 5.64 28.94 9.94
CA ASN A 351 6.85 28.12 9.92
C ASN A 351 7.33 27.61 11.29
N ARG A 352 7.08 28.35 12.38
CA ARG A 352 7.45 27.99 13.76
C ARG A 352 6.48 28.56 14.78
N VAL A 353 6.29 27.87 15.90
CA VAL A 353 5.58 28.40 17.08
C VAL A 353 6.59 28.71 18.18
N ARG A 354 6.53 29.91 18.76
CA ARG A 354 7.40 30.32 19.86
C ARG A 354 6.65 30.31 21.18
N PHE A 355 7.22 29.67 22.19
CA PHE A 355 6.69 29.59 23.55
C PHE A 355 7.64 30.25 24.52
N LYS A 356 7.12 31.16 25.34
CA LYS A 356 7.88 31.83 26.41
C LYS A 356 7.37 31.32 27.75
N PRO A 357 8.22 30.74 28.61
CA PRO A 357 7.88 30.50 30.01
C PRO A 357 7.39 31.79 30.69
N ALA A 358 6.55 31.64 31.71
CA ALA A 358 6.11 32.78 32.51
C ALA A 358 7.29 33.44 33.24
N LEU A 359 7.07 34.66 33.74
CA LEU A 359 8.02 35.37 34.63
C LEU A 359 9.42 35.64 34.05
N GLY A 360 9.57 35.63 32.72
CA GLY A 360 10.83 36.04 32.06
C GLY A 360 11.86 34.93 31.87
N GLY A 361 11.49 33.68 32.12
CA GLY A 361 12.31 32.50 31.87
C GLY A 361 12.07 31.41 32.92
N LEU A 362 12.57 30.21 32.62
CA LEU A 362 12.51 29.05 33.50
C LEU A 362 13.94 28.69 33.91
N GLU A 363 14.28 28.85 35.18
CA GLU A 363 15.55 28.34 35.72
C GLU A 363 15.52 26.82 35.69
N LEU A 364 16.55 26.22 35.10
CA LEU A 364 16.65 24.77 34.97
C LEU A 364 17.42 24.23 36.18
N ASN A 365 16.80 23.27 36.88
CA ASN A 365 17.32 22.61 38.07
C ASN A 365 17.29 21.09 37.88
N ASP A 366 17.52 20.33 38.96
CA ASP A 366 17.54 18.86 38.96
C ASP A 366 16.14 18.24 38.75
N ASP A 367 15.09 19.04 38.98
CA ASP A 367 13.71 18.65 38.76
C ASP A 367 13.30 18.79 37.29
N TRP A 368 12.42 17.89 36.85
CA TRP A 368 11.85 17.97 35.51
C TRP A 368 10.88 19.14 35.39
N ALA A 369 11.22 20.11 34.57
CA ALA A 369 10.25 21.10 34.11
C ALA A 369 9.48 20.53 32.91
N LYS A 370 8.17 20.33 33.10
CA LYS A 370 7.24 19.82 32.07
C LYS A 370 6.46 20.95 31.43
N MET A 371 6.42 20.97 30.10
CA MET A 371 5.66 21.93 29.29
C MET A 371 4.79 21.16 28.29
N ASP A 372 3.49 21.15 28.52
CA ASP A 372 2.51 20.54 27.64
C ASP A 372 2.00 21.57 26.63
N THR A 373 2.05 21.25 25.34
CA THR A 373 1.57 22.12 24.26
C THR A 373 0.95 21.32 23.12
N SER A 374 0.34 22.01 22.16
CA SER A 374 -0.13 21.41 20.92
C SER A 374 0.26 22.29 19.75
N VAL A 375 0.81 21.71 18.70
CA VAL A 375 1.19 22.42 17.49
C VAL A 375 0.10 22.22 16.45
N SER A 376 -0.40 23.32 15.87
CA SER A 376 -1.35 23.23 14.77
C SER A 376 -0.60 22.94 13.46
N ILE A 377 -1.00 21.88 12.79
CA ILE A 377 -0.56 21.50 11.46
C ILE A 377 -1.58 22.03 10.48
N ASP A 378 -1.12 22.74 9.46
CA ASP A 378 -1.97 23.16 8.36
C ASP A 378 -1.76 22.20 7.18
N PRO A 379 -2.62 21.18 7.00
CA PRO A 379 -2.53 20.29 5.85
C PRO A 379 -2.93 20.99 4.55
N THR A 380 -3.56 22.17 4.65
CA THR A 380 -4.19 22.87 3.53
C THR A 380 -3.94 24.37 3.61
N THR A 381 -2.71 24.82 3.39
CA THR A 381 -2.49 26.21 2.99
C THR A 381 -2.98 26.46 1.54
N ARG A 382 -4.19 25.99 1.19
CA ARG A 382 -4.90 26.19 -0.09
C ARG A 382 -5.67 27.52 -0.14
N LYS A 383 -5.64 28.33 0.93
CA LYS A 383 -6.71 29.31 1.20
C LYS A 383 -6.58 30.73 0.62
N SER A 384 -5.75 31.05 -0.37
CA SER A 384 -5.83 32.44 -0.91
C SER A 384 -5.49 32.75 -2.35
N HIS A 385 -5.03 31.83 -3.20
CA HIS A 385 -4.90 32.13 -4.64
C HIS A 385 -5.12 30.89 -5.49
N PRO A 386 -5.73 31.02 -6.70
CA PRO A 386 -5.82 29.92 -7.64
C PRO A 386 -4.41 29.43 -7.97
N ALA A 387 -4.07 28.25 -7.45
CA ALA A 387 -3.03 27.36 -7.91
C ALA A 387 -1.72 28.03 -8.36
N ARG A 388 -0.98 28.65 -7.43
CA ARG A 388 0.48 28.65 -7.61
C ARG A 388 1.00 27.26 -7.28
N LYS A 389 1.05 26.44 -8.33
CA LYS A 389 1.72 25.13 -8.45
C LYS A 389 2.96 25.07 -7.52
N GLY A 390 2.81 24.40 -6.38
CA GLY A 390 3.81 24.41 -5.29
C GLY A 390 3.22 24.37 -3.87
N ASP A 391 1.91 24.15 -3.72
CA ASP A 391 1.23 24.10 -2.42
C ASP A 391 1.90 23.13 -1.43
N ARG A 392 1.93 23.56 -0.16
CA ARG A 392 2.40 22.75 0.97
C ARG A 392 1.40 21.64 1.22
N GLN A 393 1.61 20.49 0.58
CA GLN A 393 0.80 19.30 0.83
C GLN A 393 1.49 18.45 1.89
N LEU A 394 0.76 18.15 2.95
CA LEU A 394 1.16 17.13 3.91
C LEU A 394 1.03 15.77 3.22
N HIS A 395 2.11 15.00 3.23
CA HIS A 395 2.15 13.63 2.71
C HIS A 395 2.38 12.65 3.86
N ALA A 396 1.93 11.41 3.70
CA ALA A 396 2.31 10.36 4.62
C ALA A 396 3.83 10.14 4.59
N THR A 397 4.39 9.62 5.68
CA THR A 397 5.76 9.09 5.70
C THR A 397 5.83 7.90 4.76
N VAL A 398 6.58 8.04 3.67
CA VAL A 398 6.68 7.04 2.60
C VAL A 398 8.14 6.73 2.32
N PHE A 399 8.43 5.47 1.99
CA PHE A 399 9.74 5.03 1.53
C PHE A 399 9.57 4.10 0.33
N THR A 400 9.98 4.58 -0.84
CA THR A 400 9.91 3.90 -2.14
C THR A 400 11.31 3.85 -2.77
N PRO A 401 11.51 3.16 -3.91
CA PRO A 401 12.79 3.16 -4.60
C PRO A 401 13.32 4.57 -4.94
N HIS A 402 12.49 5.49 -5.43
CA HIS A 402 12.94 6.81 -5.90
C HIS A 402 12.59 7.96 -4.96
N MET A 403 11.69 7.76 -3.99
CA MET A 403 11.19 8.82 -3.13
C MET A 403 11.18 8.39 -1.66
N ARG A 404 11.60 9.31 -0.79
CA ARG A 404 11.50 9.17 0.66
C ARG A 404 10.95 10.44 1.28
N ILE A 405 9.82 10.32 1.96
CA ILE A 405 9.20 11.40 2.72
C ILE A 405 9.45 11.13 4.21
N LYS A 406 10.08 12.08 4.89
CA LYS A 406 10.32 12.04 6.33
C LYS A 406 9.72 13.25 7.00
N HIS A 407 9.34 13.07 8.26
CA HIS A 407 8.86 14.15 9.11
C HIS A 407 9.75 14.26 10.33
N GLU A 408 10.02 15.49 10.74
CA GLU A 408 10.89 15.80 11.85
C GLU A 408 10.31 16.95 12.65
N LEU A 409 10.21 16.74 13.96
CA LEU A 409 9.93 17.76 14.95
C LEU A 409 11.26 18.35 15.41
N ARG A 410 11.46 19.64 15.16
CA ARG A 410 12.61 20.38 15.66
C ARG A 410 12.16 21.30 16.78
N ILE A 411 12.76 21.15 17.96
CA ILE A 411 12.53 22.04 19.10
C ILE A 411 13.81 22.85 19.33
N GLY A 412 13.75 24.14 19.05
CA GLY A 412 14.83 25.09 19.32
C GLY A 412 14.73 25.68 20.72
N PHE A 413 15.86 25.86 21.40
CA PHE A 413 15.97 26.45 22.73
C PHE A 413 16.84 27.70 22.67
N ASN A 414 16.46 28.73 23.42
CA ASN A 414 17.35 29.83 23.76
C ASN A 414 17.60 29.79 25.26
N LEU A 415 18.81 29.37 25.62
CA LEU A 415 19.28 29.25 26.98
C LEU A 415 20.10 30.50 27.33
N THR A 416 19.92 31.02 28.53
CA THR A 416 20.80 32.04 29.12
C THR A 416 21.54 31.41 30.28
N PHE A 417 22.86 31.37 30.18
CA PHE A 417 23.76 30.99 31.26
C PHE A 417 24.06 32.23 32.11
N VAL A 418 23.79 32.13 33.40
CA VAL A 418 24.15 33.14 34.40
C VAL A 418 25.36 32.60 35.16
N PRO A 419 26.55 33.20 34.96
CA PRO A 419 27.75 32.80 35.70
C PRO A 419 27.55 32.94 37.22
N PRO A 420 28.25 32.15 38.04
CA PRO A 420 28.20 32.31 39.49
C PRO A 420 28.75 33.69 39.89
N GLU A 421 28.29 34.24 41.01
CA GLU A 421 28.68 35.60 41.46
C GLU A 421 30.20 35.80 41.60
N SER A 422 30.94 34.71 41.85
CA SER A 422 32.40 34.68 41.95
C SER A 422 33.14 34.80 40.62
N ALA A 423 32.44 34.68 39.48
CA ALA A 423 33.05 34.77 38.16
C ALA A 423 33.43 36.23 37.81
N PRO A 424 34.56 36.44 37.10
CA PRO A 424 35.05 37.78 36.76
C PRO A 424 34.15 38.53 35.77
N SER A 425 33.29 37.82 35.03
CA SER A 425 32.26 38.40 34.16
C SER A 425 30.90 37.90 34.63
N GLN A 426 30.06 38.84 35.07
CA GLN A 426 28.69 38.56 35.52
C GLN A 426 27.66 38.74 34.40
N GLU A 427 28.09 39.02 33.17
CA GLU A 427 27.17 39.21 32.05
C GLU A 427 26.53 37.87 31.65
N PRO A 428 25.18 37.80 31.58
CA PRO A 428 24.49 36.61 31.12
C PRO A 428 24.85 36.26 29.67
N ILE A 429 25.11 34.98 29.41
CA ILE A 429 25.58 34.48 28.11
C ILE A 429 24.47 33.69 27.45
N LYS A 430 24.12 34.04 26.20
CA LYS A 430 23.06 33.35 25.46
C LYS A 430 23.63 32.20 24.64
N GLN A 431 22.94 31.07 24.66
CA GLN A 431 23.27 29.87 23.93
C GLN A 431 22.02 29.34 23.22
N ALA A 432 22.07 29.26 21.90
CA ALA A 432 21.03 28.61 21.11
C ALA A 432 21.32 27.12 21.00
N ALA A 433 20.27 26.31 21.05
CA ALA A 433 20.36 24.87 20.89
C ALA A 433 19.10 24.32 20.21
N TYR A 434 19.12 23.06 19.79
CA TYR A 434 17.91 22.38 19.33
C TYR A 434 17.98 20.87 19.53
N VAL A 435 16.82 20.22 19.51
CA VAL A 435 16.68 18.77 19.41
C VAL A 435 15.84 18.41 18.18
N LEU A 436 16.09 17.23 17.63
CA LEU A 436 15.34 16.66 16.50
C LEU A 436 14.67 15.37 16.95
N VAL A 437 13.37 15.23 16.65
CA VAL A 437 12.57 14.05 16.98
C VAL A 437 11.90 13.58 15.69
N PRO A 438 12.10 12.31 15.27
CA PRO A 438 11.45 11.79 14.09
C PRO A 438 9.95 11.68 14.32
N LEU A 439 9.15 12.14 13.36
CA LEU A 439 7.71 11.97 13.34
C LEU A 439 7.31 11.01 12.21
N SER A 440 6.15 10.38 12.37
CA SER A 440 5.60 9.46 11.36
C SER A 440 4.17 9.84 11.03
N PHE A 441 3.95 10.40 9.83
CA PHE A 441 2.61 10.68 9.34
C PHE A 441 2.07 9.48 8.59
N THR A 442 0.80 9.16 8.78
CA THR A 442 0.17 7.98 8.18
C THR A 442 -1.24 8.30 7.73
N ALA A 443 -1.73 7.61 6.70
CA ALA A 443 -3.17 7.56 6.47
C ALA A 443 -3.81 6.76 7.60
N VAL A 444 -4.92 7.26 8.15
CA VAL A 444 -5.69 6.55 9.17
C VAL A 444 -6.82 5.80 8.50
N ALA A 445 -6.94 4.52 8.84
CA ALA A 445 -8.09 3.73 8.39
C ALA A 445 -9.34 4.23 9.12
N HIS A 446 -10.18 5.00 8.42
CA HIS A 446 -11.55 5.21 8.85
C HIS A 446 -12.32 3.95 8.52
N TRP A 447 -12.34 2.99 9.45
CA TRP A 447 -13.28 1.89 9.35
C TRP A 447 -14.68 2.53 9.27
N PRO A 448 -15.49 2.28 8.22
CA PRO A 448 -16.92 2.39 8.43
C PRO A 448 -17.17 1.49 9.64
N HIS A 449 -17.85 1.99 10.67
CA HIS A 449 -18.30 1.12 11.75
C HIS A 449 -19.06 -0.01 11.06
N ILE A 450 -18.40 -1.16 10.90
CA ILE A 450 -19.08 -2.40 10.58
C ILE A 450 -19.88 -2.56 11.85
N GLY A 451 -21.13 -2.10 11.82
CA GLY A 451 -22.06 -2.39 12.86
C GLY A 451 -21.97 -3.88 12.98
N VAL A 452 -21.34 -4.35 14.06
CA VAL A 452 -21.44 -5.75 14.46
C VAL A 452 -22.93 -5.92 14.51
N GLY A 453 -23.48 -6.55 13.47
CA GLY A 453 -24.89 -6.82 13.41
C GLY A 453 -25.13 -7.56 14.70
N LEU A 454 -25.77 -6.90 15.67
CA LEU A 454 -26.41 -7.56 16.77
C LEU A 454 -27.33 -8.53 16.05
N GLY A 455 -26.84 -9.76 15.92
CA GLY A 455 -27.51 -10.82 15.21
C GLY A 455 -28.90 -10.82 15.76
N SER A 456 -29.85 -10.44 14.92
CA SER A 456 -31.26 -10.53 15.23
C SER A 456 -31.48 -11.96 15.69
N THR A 457 -31.68 -12.11 16.99
CA THR A 457 -32.02 -13.35 17.65
C THR A 457 -33.22 -13.96 16.92
N SER A 458 -33.03 -15.09 16.24
CA SER A 458 -33.94 -16.25 16.13
C SER A 458 -33.60 -17.10 14.90
N PRO A 459 -32.85 -18.22 15.02
CA PRO A 459 -32.92 -19.29 14.05
C PRO A 459 -34.11 -20.19 14.42
N THR A 460 -35.11 -20.26 13.54
CA THR A 460 -36.14 -21.29 13.63
C THR A 460 -35.55 -22.61 13.13
N ASP A 461 -35.62 -23.63 13.98
CA ASP A 461 -35.09 -24.98 13.78
C ASP A 461 -35.44 -25.60 12.42
N MET A 462 -34.42 -25.98 11.66
CA MET A 462 -34.49 -27.05 10.66
C MET A 462 -33.16 -27.82 10.67
N PRO A 463 -33.15 -29.13 11.03
CA PRO A 463 -31.94 -29.94 11.01
C PRO A 463 -31.70 -30.47 9.59
N SER A 464 -30.92 -29.74 8.80
CA SER A 464 -30.35 -30.26 7.54
C SER A 464 -28.91 -30.69 7.82
N SER A 465 -28.67 -32.00 7.87
CA SER A 465 -27.33 -32.58 7.91
C SER A 465 -26.64 -32.36 6.56
N VAL A 466 -26.03 -31.19 6.38
CA VAL A 466 -25.08 -30.93 5.31
C VAL A 466 -23.74 -30.69 5.99
N THR A 467 -22.79 -31.58 5.72
CA THR A 467 -21.38 -31.40 6.07
C THR A 467 -20.89 -30.11 5.43
N SER A 468 -20.90 -29.03 6.20
CA SER A 468 -20.29 -27.77 5.84
C SER A 468 -18.78 -27.99 5.66
N PRO A 469 -18.16 -27.51 4.56
CA PRO A 469 -16.71 -27.55 4.42
C PRO A 469 -16.05 -26.83 5.61
N PRO A 470 -14.81 -27.18 5.98
CA PRO A 470 -14.12 -26.56 7.11
C PRO A 470 -14.09 -25.05 6.93
N TYR A 471 -14.84 -24.34 7.77
CA TYR A 471 -14.95 -22.89 7.75
C TYR A 471 -13.61 -22.34 8.24
N LEU A 472 -12.83 -21.74 7.35
CA LEU A 472 -11.63 -21.03 7.75
C LEU A 472 -12.04 -19.85 8.66
N PRO A 473 -11.37 -19.66 9.80
CA PRO A 473 -11.68 -18.54 10.67
C PRO A 473 -11.48 -17.23 9.90
N ALA A 474 -12.43 -16.30 10.08
CA ALA A 474 -12.34 -14.99 9.45
C ALA A 474 -11.05 -14.28 9.91
N TYR A 475 -10.48 -13.41 9.06
CA TYR A 475 -9.24 -12.68 9.37
C TYR A 475 -9.26 -11.98 10.75
N SER A 476 -10.44 -11.45 11.14
CA SER A 476 -10.69 -10.81 12.45
C SER A 476 -10.62 -11.76 13.66
N GLN A 477 -10.65 -13.08 13.45
CA GLN A 477 -10.46 -14.10 14.48
C GLN A 477 -8.98 -14.44 14.69
N LEU A 478 -8.14 -14.20 13.67
CA LEU A 478 -6.70 -14.51 13.70
C LEU A 478 -5.83 -13.29 14.01
N PHE A 479 -6.31 -12.10 13.69
CA PHE A 479 -5.61 -10.84 13.89
C PHE A 479 -6.48 -9.85 14.68
N TYR A 480 -5.85 -9.01 15.49
CA TYR A 480 -6.48 -7.84 16.08
C TYR A 480 -6.72 -6.80 14.97
N ASP A 481 -7.62 -5.83 15.22
CA ASP A 481 -7.96 -4.77 14.25
C ASP A 481 -6.77 -3.82 13.94
N ASN A 482 -5.67 -3.94 14.69
CA ASN A 482 -4.40 -3.27 14.47
C ASN A 482 -3.44 -4.05 13.54
N GLY A 483 -3.83 -5.24 13.07
CA GLY A 483 -3.03 -6.12 12.21
C GLY A 483 -2.05 -7.04 12.95
N GLU A 484 -1.96 -6.96 14.28
CA GLU A 484 -1.15 -7.90 15.07
C GLU A 484 -1.86 -9.24 15.18
N ARG A 485 -1.11 -10.34 15.08
CA ARG A 485 -1.67 -11.70 15.23
C ARG A 485 -2.15 -11.89 16.67
N ARG A 486 -3.33 -12.49 16.84
CA ARG A 486 -3.83 -12.88 18.15
C ARG A 486 -3.07 -14.11 18.62
N ASP A 487 -2.37 -14.00 19.75
CA ASP A 487 -1.78 -15.12 20.46
C ASP A 487 -2.85 -15.86 21.26
N ASP A 488 -3.74 -16.60 20.59
CA ASP A 488 -4.74 -17.42 21.29
C ASP A 488 -4.15 -18.83 21.58
N PRO A 489 -3.91 -19.19 22.86
CA PRO A 489 -3.37 -20.50 23.23
C PRO A 489 -4.35 -21.66 22.97
N LEU A 490 -5.64 -21.40 22.71
CA LEU A 490 -6.65 -22.42 22.36
C LEU A 490 -6.80 -22.62 20.85
N ALA A 491 -6.40 -21.63 20.04
CA ALA A 491 -6.29 -21.78 18.60
C ALA A 491 -5.00 -22.53 18.27
N GLY A 492 -4.99 -23.84 18.57
CA GLY A 492 -3.92 -24.74 18.16
C GLY A 492 -3.56 -24.48 16.70
N TRP A 493 -2.24 -24.41 16.43
CA TRP A 493 -1.61 -24.22 15.13
C TRP A 493 -2.57 -24.54 13.98
N LEU A 494 -3.01 -23.50 13.25
CA LEU A 494 -3.79 -23.68 12.03
C LEU A 494 -3.12 -24.80 11.21
N PRO A 495 -3.88 -25.76 10.66
CA PRO A 495 -3.30 -26.82 9.85
C PRO A 495 -2.39 -26.17 8.81
N MET A 496 -1.09 -26.52 8.81
CA MET A 496 -0.21 -26.12 7.72
C MET A 496 -0.85 -26.61 6.42
N TYR A 497 -0.90 -25.76 5.41
CA TYR A 497 -1.27 -26.19 4.07
C TYR A 497 -0.33 -27.32 3.65
N CYS A 498 -0.80 -28.56 3.73
CA CYS A 498 -0.17 -29.68 3.04
C CYS A 498 -0.69 -29.64 1.61
N GLU A 499 0.20 -29.60 0.62
CA GLU A 499 -0.11 -29.70 -0.82
C GLU A 499 -0.77 -31.05 -1.22
N GLN A 500 -1.17 -31.89 -0.27
CA GLN A 500 -1.84 -33.16 -0.52
C GLN A 500 -3.35 -32.97 -0.66
N ALA A 501 -3.77 -32.33 -1.75
CA ALA A 501 -5.14 -32.42 -2.26
C ALA A 501 -5.21 -32.71 -3.77
N ASP A 502 -4.09 -33.16 -4.37
CA ASP A 502 -4.02 -33.70 -5.73
C ASP A 502 -4.20 -35.23 -5.75
N GLU A 503 -5.13 -35.76 -4.93
CA GLU A 503 -5.69 -37.08 -5.19
C GLU A 503 -6.99 -36.89 -5.98
N ALA A 504 -6.97 -37.34 -7.24
CA ALA A 504 -8.09 -37.26 -8.17
C ALA A 504 -9.35 -37.87 -7.55
N VAL A 505 -10.32 -37.02 -7.21
CA VAL A 505 -11.69 -37.47 -6.97
C VAL A 505 -12.33 -37.70 -8.34
N GLU A 506 -12.19 -38.93 -8.85
CA GLU A 506 -13.08 -39.43 -9.89
C GLU A 506 -14.49 -39.57 -9.29
N PHE A 507 -15.46 -38.79 -9.78
CA PHE A 507 -16.86 -39.02 -9.51
C PHE A 507 -17.43 -39.99 -10.57
N PRO A 508 -17.71 -41.26 -10.25
CA PRO A 508 -18.39 -42.14 -11.19
C PRO A 508 -19.86 -41.72 -11.34
N ALA A 509 -20.29 -41.55 -12.60
CA ALA A 509 -21.63 -41.14 -13.00
C ALA A 509 -22.75 -42.18 -12.76
N SER A 510 -22.62 -43.08 -11.78
CA SER A 510 -23.58 -44.17 -11.54
C SER A 510 -24.46 -44.04 -10.29
N MET A 511 -24.41 -42.92 -9.54
CA MET A 511 -25.27 -42.72 -8.36
C MET A 511 -26.63 -42.03 -8.61
N MET A 512 -27.10 -41.95 -9.86
CA MET A 512 -28.50 -41.63 -10.16
C MET A 512 -29.22 -42.84 -10.75
N SER A 513 -29.53 -43.84 -9.92
CA SER A 513 -30.66 -44.74 -10.19
C SER A 513 -31.17 -45.43 -8.91
N GLY A 514 -32.45 -45.18 -8.60
CA GLY A 514 -33.37 -46.14 -8.00
C GLY A 514 -33.27 -46.46 -6.51
N PHE A 515 -34.13 -45.82 -5.70
CA PHE A 515 -34.75 -46.50 -4.57
C PHE A 515 -36.28 -46.50 -4.74
N PRO A 516 -36.94 -47.67 -4.63
CA PRO A 516 -38.39 -47.76 -4.75
C PRO A 516 -39.07 -47.36 -3.44
N ILE A 517 -40.24 -46.75 -3.58
CA ILE A 517 -41.19 -46.46 -2.51
C ILE A 517 -41.77 -47.80 -2.01
N PRO A 518 -41.79 -48.09 -0.69
CA PRO A 518 -42.54 -49.23 -0.17
C PRO A 518 -44.02 -48.85 -0.04
N SER A 519 -44.90 -49.58 -0.73
CA SER A 519 -46.34 -49.58 -0.43
C SER A 519 -46.65 -50.60 0.66
N SER A 520 -47.31 -50.12 1.71
CA SER A 520 -48.27 -50.82 2.59
C SER A 520 -48.61 -52.29 2.28
N ALA A 521 -48.29 -53.18 3.23
CA ALA A 521 -49.21 -54.10 3.92
C ALA A 521 -48.42 -54.97 4.91
#